data_AF-A0A958T2Z4-F1
#
_entry.id   AF-A0A958T2Z4-F1
#
_cell.length_a   1.000
_cell.length_b   1.000
_cell.length_c   1.000
_cell.angle_alpha   90.00
_cell.angle_beta   90.00
_cell.angle_gamma   90.00
#
_symmetry.space_group_name_H-M   'P 1'
#
loop_
_entity.id
_entity.type
_entity.pdbx_description
1 polymer ?
#
loop_
_entity_poly.entity_id
_entity_poly.type
_entity_poly.pdbx_seq_one_letter_code
_entity_poly.pdbx_strand_id
1 'polypeptide(L)'
;ASYNLEILDMEKNIPVPNGTLGRIVVTDFFNYCMPLIRFDTGDLGVMQTINGIDVLSKIVGRKSDVIFNTKNEEVTSLIALDFSMYKGLLEGQIIQNGAKEYVLKLHVDNAFDKEKELLEKFRLYFGEDALITINYVESIPLLKSGKRKLAINNYIKN
;
A
#
# COMPACT_ATOMS: atom_id res chain seq x y z
N ALA A 1 20.91 0.28 21.24
CA ALA A 1 19.47 0.59 21.22
C ALA A 1 18.72 -0.73 21.18
N SER A 2 17.70 -0.91 22.02
CA SER A 2 16.93 -2.16 22.08
C SER A 2 15.61 -1.95 21.36
N TYR A 3 15.50 -2.54 20.17
CA TYR A 3 14.27 -2.62 19.39
C TYR A 3 13.80 -4.08 19.39
N ASN A 4 12.50 -4.32 19.53
CA ASN A 4 11.91 -5.63 19.26
C ASN A 4 11.30 -5.61 17.86
N LEU A 5 11.74 -6.54 17.01
CA LEU A 5 11.25 -6.73 15.66
C LEU A 5 10.39 -7.98 15.60
N GLU A 6 9.19 -7.85 15.08
CA GLU A 6 8.28 -8.96 14.81
C GLU A 6 8.00 -9.03 13.30
N ILE A 7 7.99 -10.24 12.76
CA ILE A 7 7.44 -10.49 11.41
C ILE A 7 6.06 -11.11 11.60
N LEU A 8 5.02 -10.37 11.24
CA LEU A 8 3.63 -10.79 11.41
C LEU A 8 2.99 -11.21 10.07
N ASP A 9 1.95 -12.03 10.17
CA ASP A 9 1.10 -12.40 9.03
C ASP A 9 0.54 -11.15 8.32
N MET A 10 0.31 -11.26 7.02
CA MET A 10 -0.13 -10.13 6.19
C MET A 10 -1.46 -9.53 6.65
N GLU A 11 -2.38 -10.35 7.16
CA GLU A 11 -3.76 -9.95 7.47
C GLU A 11 -4.11 -10.15 8.94
N LYS A 12 -3.26 -10.84 9.70
CA LYS A 12 -3.46 -11.17 11.12
C LYS A 12 -2.28 -10.65 11.95
N ASN A 13 -2.56 -10.24 13.18
CA ASN A 13 -1.53 -9.80 14.13
C ASN A 13 -0.92 -11.00 14.88
N ILE A 14 -0.46 -11.99 14.12
CA ILE A 14 0.19 -13.21 14.64
C ILE A 14 1.58 -13.35 14.00
N PRO A 15 2.61 -13.78 14.73
CA PRO A 15 3.93 -14.01 14.16
C PRO A 15 3.90 -15.10 13.09
N VAL A 16 4.74 -14.95 12.06
CA VAL A 16 4.99 -16.03 11.09
C VAL A 16 6.28 -16.77 11.44
N PRO A 17 6.44 -18.05 11.01
CA PRO A 17 7.69 -18.78 11.22
C PRO A 17 8.89 -18.11 10.54
N ASN A 18 10.08 -18.27 11.09
CA ASN A 18 11.32 -17.81 10.44
C ASN A 18 11.46 -18.41 9.04
N GLY A 19 11.97 -17.60 8.11
CA GLY A 19 11.99 -17.87 6.67
C GLY A 19 10.71 -17.47 5.93
N THR A 20 9.64 -17.11 6.65
CA THR A 20 8.37 -16.69 6.03
C THR A 20 8.34 -15.17 5.84
N LEU A 21 7.86 -14.73 4.68
CA LEU A 21 7.61 -13.32 4.41
C LEU A 21 6.42 -12.81 5.22
N GLY A 22 6.57 -11.67 5.90
CA GLY A 22 5.49 -11.02 6.63
C GLY A 22 5.71 -9.51 6.78
N ARG A 23 4.81 -8.85 7.51
CA ARG A 23 4.88 -7.41 7.82
C ARG A 23 5.89 -7.16 8.94
N ILE A 24 6.71 -6.14 8.78
CA ILE A 24 7.67 -5.72 9.81
C ILE A 24 6.94 -4.85 10.84
N VAL A 25 6.97 -5.27 12.10
CA VAL A 25 6.42 -4.54 13.23
C VAL A 25 7.51 -4.29 14.26
N VAL A 26 7.60 -3.04 14.75
CA VAL A 26 8.68 -2.58 15.64
C VAL A 26 8.11 -2.12 16.99
N THR A 27 8.77 -2.51 18.07
CA THR A 27 8.61 -1.87 19.38
C THR A 27 9.93 -1.24 19.80
N ASP A 28 9.89 0.03 20.17
CA ASP A 28 11.03 0.81 20.65
C ASP A 28 11.04 0.84 22.18
N PHE A 29 12.14 0.37 22.79
CA PHE A 29 12.35 0.39 24.24
C PHE A 29 13.33 1.47 24.70
N PHE A 30 13.78 2.34 23.80
CA PHE A 30 14.79 3.35 24.08
C PHE A 30 14.22 4.78 24.00
N ASN A 31 13.26 5.03 23.12
CA ASN A 31 12.67 6.36 22.98
C ASN A 31 11.60 6.66 24.05
N TYR A 32 11.99 7.36 25.10
CA TYR A 32 11.10 7.77 26.20
C TYR A 32 10.15 8.93 25.82
N CYS A 33 10.51 9.75 24.84
CA CYS A 33 9.68 10.90 24.43
C CYS A 33 8.51 10.46 23.54
N MET A 34 8.76 9.53 22.61
CA MET A 34 7.77 9.02 21.68
C MET A 34 7.98 7.51 21.46
N PRO A 35 7.59 6.66 22.42
CA PRO A 35 7.75 5.21 22.30
C PRO A 35 6.86 4.66 21.19
N LEU A 36 7.46 3.93 20.26
CA LEU A 36 6.72 3.17 19.25
C LEU A 36 6.36 1.81 19.83
N ILE A 37 5.08 1.50 20.00
CA ILE A 37 4.61 0.22 20.55
C ILE A 37 3.89 -0.54 19.44
N ARG A 38 4.43 -1.72 19.07
CA ARG A 38 3.92 -2.57 17.98
C ARG A 38 3.58 -1.77 16.72
N PHE A 39 4.47 -0.84 16.36
CA PHE A 39 4.31 0.02 15.20
C PHE A 39 4.52 -0.77 13.91
N ASP A 40 3.48 -0.89 13.11
CA ASP A 40 3.54 -1.50 11.77
C ASP A 40 4.24 -0.53 10.80
N THR A 41 5.40 -0.91 10.26
CA THR A 41 6.19 -0.02 9.37
C THR A 41 5.55 0.11 7.98
N GLY A 42 4.68 -0.85 7.61
CA GLY A 42 4.14 -1.03 6.27
C GLY A 42 5.07 -1.81 5.33
N ASP A 43 6.29 -2.13 5.77
CA ASP A 43 7.27 -2.85 4.97
C ASP A 43 7.14 -4.36 5.16
N LEU A 44 7.56 -5.10 4.14
CA LEU A 44 7.66 -6.56 4.22
C LEU A 44 9.10 -7.00 4.41
N GLY A 45 9.26 -8.04 5.21
CA GLY A 45 10.55 -8.65 5.43
C GLY A 45 10.47 -10.12 5.80
N VAL A 46 11.64 -10.74 5.83
CA VAL A 46 11.83 -12.12 6.27
C VAL A 46 12.83 -12.11 7.41
N MET A 47 12.48 -12.75 8.52
CA MET A 47 13.40 -13.04 9.62
C MET A 47 13.99 -14.44 9.42
N GLN A 48 15.28 -14.61 9.70
CA GLN A 48 15.93 -15.91 9.76
C GLN A 48 16.80 -16.01 11.00
N THR A 49 16.95 -17.21 11.55
CA THR A 49 17.92 -17.45 12.62
C THR A 49 19.26 -17.85 11.99
N ILE A 50 20.29 -17.05 12.19
CA ILE A 50 21.66 -17.36 11.80
C ILE A 50 22.50 -17.45 13.08
N ASN A 51 23.14 -18.59 13.30
CA ASN A 51 23.98 -18.85 14.48
C ASN A 51 23.24 -18.59 15.82
N GLY A 52 21.96 -18.94 15.89
CA GLY A 52 21.13 -18.74 17.09
C GLY A 52 20.63 -17.30 17.30
N ILE A 53 20.88 -16.40 16.34
CA ILE A 53 20.44 -15.00 16.39
C ILE A 53 19.44 -14.75 15.27
N ASP A 54 18.30 -14.16 15.60
CA ASP A 54 17.33 -13.73 14.61
C ASP A 54 17.82 -12.47 13.89
N VAL A 55 17.87 -12.54 12.57
CA VAL A 55 18.30 -11.47 11.67
C VAL A 55 17.24 -11.20 10.61
N LEU A 56 17.03 -9.93 10.31
CA LEU A 56 16.19 -9.51 9.18
C LEU A 56 16.94 -9.81 7.89
N SER A 57 16.72 -10.99 7.32
CA SER A 57 17.48 -11.52 6.18
C SER A 57 17.06 -10.91 4.84
N LYS A 58 15.84 -10.38 4.75
CA LYS A 58 15.33 -9.74 3.55
C LYS A 58 14.40 -8.58 3.89
N ILE A 59 14.56 -7.46 3.20
CA ILE A 59 13.59 -6.36 3.14
C ILE A 59 13.08 -6.32 1.70
N VAL A 60 11.77 -6.53 1.52
CA VAL A 60 11.13 -6.51 0.20
C VAL A 60 10.55 -5.13 -0.12
N GLY A 61 10.45 -4.24 0.89
CA GLY A 61 9.81 -2.93 0.76
C GLY A 61 8.29 -3.01 0.97
N ARG A 62 7.55 -1.99 0.55
CA ARG A 62 6.09 -1.96 0.67
C ARG A 62 5.42 -2.67 -0.52
N LYS A 63 4.96 -3.90 -0.31
CA LYS A 63 4.31 -4.72 -1.37
C LYS A 63 3.09 -4.06 -2.02
N SER A 64 2.36 -3.21 -1.30
CA SER A 64 1.12 -2.60 -1.81
C SER A 64 1.32 -1.30 -2.59
N ASP A 65 2.54 -0.79 -2.70
CA ASP A 65 2.79 0.54 -3.28
C ASP A 65 3.30 0.52 -4.72
N VAL A 66 3.55 -0.65 -5.30
CA VAL A 66 4.02 -0.73 -6.68
C VAL A 66 2.81 -0.96 -7.59
N ILE A 67 2.57 0.00 -8.48
CA ILE A 67 1.69 -0.15 -9.64
C ILE A 67 2.59 -0.17 -10.87
N PHE A 68 2.17 -0.84 -11.93
CA PHE A 68 2.88 -0.78 -13.22
C PHE A 68 2.04 -0.04 -14.23
N ASN A 69 2.67 0.67 -15.15
CA ASN A 69 1.99 1.17 -16.34
C ASN A 69 1.84 0.06 -17.40
N THR A 70 1.17 0.35 -18.52
CA THR A 70 0.97 -0.59 -19.63
C THR A 70 2.25 -1.03 -20.34
N LYS A 71 3.37 -0.33 -20.10
CA LYS A 71 4.71 -0.70 -20.58
C LYS A 71 5.50 -1.55 -19.58
N ASN A 72 4.88 -1.95 -18.46
CA ASN A 72 5.50 -2.70 -17.38
C ASN A 72 6.63 -1.93 -16.66
N GLU A 73 6.55 -0.59 -16.66
CA GLU A 73 7.42 0.28 -15.87
C GLU A 73 6.75 0.56 -14.53
N GLU A 74 7.54 0.63 -13.45
CA GLU A 74 7.03 0.93 -12.12
C GLU A 74 6.50 2.37 -12.03
N VAL A 75 5.31 2.49 -11.48
CA VAL A 75 4.62 3.73 -11.16
C VAL A 75 4.39 3.76 -9.65
N THR A 76 4.85 4.83 -9.01
CA THR A 76 4.67 5.02 -7.57
C THR A 76 3.18 5.08 -7.19
N SER A 77 2.75 4.35 -6.16
CA SER A 77 1.39 4.47 -5.62
C SER A 77 1.05 5.87 -5.10
N LEU A 78 2.06 6.72 -4.87
CA LEU A 78 1.88 8.09 -4.39
C LEU A 78 1.09 8.97 -5.35
N ILE A 79 0.92 8.58 -6.63
CA ILE A 79 0.00 9.26 -7.55
C ILE A 79 -1.44 9.25 -7.03
N ALA A 80 -1.82 8.33 -6.14
CA ALA A 80 -3.12 8.35 -5.47
C ALA A 80 -3.33 9.62 -4.62
N LEU A 81 -2.26 10.30 -4.20
CA LEU A 81 -2.39 11.58 -3.49
C LEU A 81 -3.03 12.67 -4.36
N ASP A 82 -2.99 12.52 -5.68
CA ASP A 82 -3.63 13.47 -6.59
C ASP A 82 -5.14 13.56 -6.41
N PHE A 83 -5.78 12.51 -5.89
CA PHE A 83 -7.20 12.54 -5.54
C PHE A 83 -7.53 13.71 -4.60
N SER A 84 -6.62 14.05 -3.68
CA SER A 84 -6.80 15.15 -2.72
C SER A 84 -6.81 16.54 -3.34
N MET A 85 -6.42 16.67 -4.61
CA MET A 85 -6.43 17.94 -5.34
C MET A 85 -7.79 18.26 -5.97
N TYR A 86 -8.72 17.28 -5.98
CA TYR A 86 -10.04 17.44 -6.56
C TYR A 86 -11.07 17.75 -5.49
N LYS A 87 -11.70 18.93 -5.60
CA LYS A 87 -12.79 19.32 -4.70
C LYS A 87 -13.93 18.31 -4.81
N GLY A 88 -14.45 17.91 -3.65
CA GLY A 88 -15.54 16.93 -3.54
C GLY A 88 -15.10 15.48 -3.67
N LEU A 89 -13.82 15.18 -3.91
CA LEU A 89 -13.28 13.83 -3.83
C LEU A 89 -12.76 13.59 -2.40
N LEU A 90 -13.50 12.78 -1.62
CA LEU A 90 -13.26 12.56 -0.20
C LEU A 90 -12.23 11.46 0.06
N GLU A 91 -12.32 10.35 -0.67
CA GLU A 91 -11.38 9.24 -0.59
C GLU A 91 -11.14 8.63 -1.98
N GLY A 92 -9.91 8.21 -2.24
CA GLY A 92 -9.55 7.54 -3.48
C GLY A 92 -8.59 6.38 -3.25
N GLN A 93 -8.72 5.34 -4.07
CA GLN A 93 -7.82 4.18 -4.09
C GLN A 93 -7.63 3.68 -5.52
N ILE A 94 -6.38 3.35 -5.84
CA ILE A 94 -5.99 2.74 -7.11
C ILE A 94 -5.98 1.22 -6.93
N ILE A 95 -6.54 0.50 -7.89
CA ILE A 95 -6.44 -0.97 -7.93
C ILE A 95 -5.96 -1.38 -9.32
N GLN A 96 -4.85 -2.12 -9.41
CA GLN A 96 -4.40 -2.75 -10.64
C GLN A 96 -4.79 -4.23 -10.62
N ASN A 97 -5.61 -4.65 -11.59
CA ASN A 97 -6.08 -6.04 -11.70
C ASN A 97 -5.37 -6.82 -12.82
N GLY A 98 -4.74 -6.12 -13.77
CA GLY A 98 -4.01 -6.71 -14.88
C GLY A 98 -2.98 -5.74 -15.46
N ALA A 99 -2.25 -6.19 -16.49
CA ALA A 99 -1.20 -5.41 -17.13
C ALA A 99 -1.69 -4.06 -17.70
N LYS A 100 -2.98 -3.96 -18.05
CA LYS A 100 -3.61 -2.74 -18.56
C LYS A 100 -4.90 -2.37 -17.84
N GLU A 101 -5.27 -3.10 -16.79
CA GLU A 101 -6.58 -2.99 -16.16
C GLU A 101 -6.47 -2.33 -14.80
N TYR A 102 -7.11 -1.16 -14.67
CA TYR A 102 -7.07 -0.32 -13.49
C TYR A 102 -8.49 0.06 -13.04
N VAL A 103 -8.69 0.14 -11.73
CA VAL A 103 -9.90 0.66 -11.11
C VAL A 103 -9.53 1.82 -10.20
N LEU A 104 -10.18 2.96 -10.39
CA LEU A 104 -10.15 4.07 -9.44
C LEU A 104 -11.41 3.96 -8.58
N LYS A 105 -11.27 3.58 -7.31
CA LYS A 105 -12.37 3.65 -6.35
C LYS A 105 -12.45 5.06 -5.79
N LEU A 106 -13.60 5.71 -5.93
CA LEU A 106 -13.80 7.10 -5.51
C LEU A 106 -14.97 7.19 -4.54
N HIS A 107 -14.73 7.79 -3.38
CA HIS A 107 -15.78 8.30 -2.51
C HIS A 107 -15.86 9.81 -2.71
N VAL A 108 -17.01 10.30 -3.15
CA VAL A 108 -17.21 11.70 -3.56
C VAL A 108 -18.45 12.29 -2.91
N ASP A 109 -18.49 13.62 -2.80
CA ASP A 109 -19.69 14.38 -2.48
C ASP A 109 -20.26 15.08 -3.74
N ASN A 110 -21.32 15.86 -3.55
CA ASN A 110 -22.02 16.57 -4.62
C ASN A 110 -21.20 17.66 -5.32
N ALA A 111 -20.02 18.02 -4.80
CA ALA A 111 -19.15 19.04 -5.38
C ALA A 111 -18.14 18.46 -6.38
N PHE A 112 -18.04 17.13 -6.53
CA PHE A 112 -17.12 16.51 -7.48
C PHE A 112 -17.68 16.55 -8.91
N ASP A 113 -17.00 17.25 -9.81
CA ASP A 113 -17.38 17.42 -11.22
C ASP A 113 -16.22 17.15 -12.22
N LYS A 114 -15.10 16.60 -11.74
CA LYS A 114 -13.83 16.49 -12.48
C LYS A 114 -13.48 15.08 -12.95
N GLU A 115 -14.46 14.21 -13.14
CA GLU A 115 -14.24 12.82 -13.54
C GLU A 115 -13.36 12.70 -14.80
N LYS A 116 -13.66 13.48 -15.84
CA LYS A 116 -12.92 13.45 -17.11
C LYS A 116 -11.46 13.89 -16.94
N GLU A 117 -11.22 14.97 -16.20
CA GLU A 117 -9.88 15.49 -15.94
C GLU A 117 -9.06 14.49 -15.11
N LEU A 118 -9.69 13.85 -14.12
CA LEU A 118 -9.08 12.79 -13.34
C LEU A 118 -8.66 11.61 -14.23
N LEU A 119 -9.56 11.15 -15.12
CA LEU A 119 -9.26 10.07 -16.05
C LEU A 119 -8.10 10.40 -16.99
N GLU A 120 -8.10 11.59 -17.58
CA GLU A 120 -7.02 12.06 -18.45
C GLU A 120 -5.70 12.11 -17.70
N LYS A 121 -5.70 12.62 -16.47
CA LYS A 121 -4.50 12.65 -15.62
C LYS A 121 -3.97 11.25 -15.32
N PHE A 122 -4.83 10.31 -14.93
CA PHE A 122 -4.39 8.94 -14.61
C PHE A 122 -3.95 8.15 -15.84
N ARG A 123 -4.45 8.48 -17.05
CA ARG A 123 -3.89 7.94 -18.31
C ARG A 123 -2.45 8.38 -18.54
N LEU A 124 -2.05 9.59 -18.11
CA LEU A 124 -0.66 10.02 -18.20
C LEU A 124 0.28 9.16 -17.35
N TYR A 125 -0.21 8.62 -16.23
CA TYR A 125 0.57 7.71 -15.38
C TYR A 125 0.60 6.28 -15.93
N PHE A 126 -0.54 5.75 -16.35
CA PHE A 126 -0.66 4.33 -16.72
C PHE A 126 -0.41 4.03 -18.19
N GLY A 127 -0.48 5.02 -19.07
CA GLY A 127 -0.37 4.86 -20.52
C GLY A 127 -1.71 5.05 -21.24
N GLU A 128 -1.64 5.46 -22.51
CA GLU A 128 -2.81 5.77 -23.34
C GLU A 128 -3.75 4.57 -23.55
N ASP A 129 -3.18 3.36 -23.59
CA ASP A 129 -3.90 2.10 -23.76
C ASP A 129 -4.37 1.49 -22.43
N ALA A 130 -4.31 2.25 -21.32
CA ALA A 130 -4.85 1.83 -20.03
C ALA A 130 -6.38 1.74 -20.06
N LEU A 131 -6.88 0.61 -19.58
CA LEU A 131 -8.30 0.34 -19.34
C LEU A 131 -8.64 0.77 -17.90
N ILE A 132 -9.02 2.03 -17.73
CA ILE A 132 -9.35 2.61 -16.43
C ILE A 132 -10.86 2.62 -16.23
N THR A 133 -11.35 2.00 -15.15
CA THR A 133 -12.75 2.04 -14.73
C THR A 133 -12.89 2.84 -13.42
N ILE A 134 -13.92 3.67 -13.30
CA ILE A 134 -14.23 4.38 -12.06
C ILE A 134 -15.35 3.66 -11.32
N ASN A 135 -15.12 3.39 -10.03
CA ASN A 135 -16.11 2.80 -9.14
C ASN A 135 -16.41 3.76 -8.00
N TYR A 136 -17.62 4.30 -7.97
CA TYR A 136 -18.10 5.11 -6.86
C TYR A 136 -18.46 4.25 -5.65
N VAL A 137 -18.01 4.64 -4.47
CA VAL A 137 -18.20 3.91 -3.21
C VAL A 137 -18.55 4.87 -2.06
N GLU A 138 -19.24 4.37 -1.04
CA GLU A 138 -19.55 5.15 0.17
C GLU A 138 -18.36 5.29 1.12
N SER A 139 -17.41 4.36 1.08
CA SER A 139 -16.17 4.43 1.87
C SER A 139 -15.11 3.45 1.37
N ILE A 140 -13.86 3.73 1.72
CA ILE A 140 -12.71 2.86 1.47
C ILE A 140 -12.20 2.34 2.82
N PRO A 141 -12.25 1.01 3.07
CA PRO A 141 -11.97 0.45 4.39
C PRO A 141 -10.51 0.63 4.80
N LEU A 142 -10.31 0.90 6.09
CA LEU A 142 -9.00 0.90 6.72
C LEU A 142 -8.47 -0.52 6.88
N LEU A 143 -7.15 -0.67 6.83
CA LEU A 143 -6.49 -1.86 7.32
C LEU A 143 -6.73 -2.02 8.84
N LYS A 144 -6.52 -3.23 9.36
CA LYS A 144 -6.56 -3.49 10.81
C LYS A 144 -5.59 -2.62 11.62
N SER A 145 -4.54 -2.11 10.97
CA SER A 145 -3.60 -1.14 11.56
C SER A 145 -4.15 0.29 11.64
N GLY A 146 -5.36 0.55 11.12
CA GLY A 146 -5.95 1.89 11.01
C GLY A 146 -5.44 2.69 9.80
N LYS A 147 -4.52 2.16 9.00
CA LYS A 147 -3.98 2.84 7.81
C LYS A 147 -4.86 2.59 6.56
N ARG A 148 -4.90 3.56 5.63
CA ARG A 148 -5.46 3.34 4.27
C ARG A 148 -4.38 2.80 3.34
N LYS A 149 -4.74 1.83 2.48
CA LYS A 149 -3.94 1.48 1.29
C LYS A 149 -4.31 2.41 0.15
N LEU A 150 -3.35 3.22 -0.29
CA LEU A 150 -3.50 4.13 -1.43
C LEU A 150 -3.65 3.36 -2.76
N ALA A 151 -2.91 2.26 -2.88
CA ALA A 151 -2.96 1.38 -4.03
C ALA A 151 -3.04 -0.10 -3.63
N ILE A 152 -3.61 -0.91 -4.50
CA ILE A 152 -3.67 -2.37 -4.40
C ILE A 152 -3.24 -2.94 -5.75
N ASN A 153 -2.20 -3.77 -5.75
CA ASN A 153 -1.77 -4.47 -6.95
C ASN A 153 -2.14 -5.96 -6.85
N ASN A 154 -3.15 -6.36 -7.63
CA ASN A 154 -3.56 -7.76 -7.79
C ASN A 154 -2.89 -8.42 -9.02
N TYR A 155 -2.23 -7.63 -9.88
CA TYR A 155 -1.54 -8.11 -11.08
C TYR A 155 -0.22 -8.83 -10.75
N ILE A 156 0.53 -8.35 -9.74
CA ILE A 156 1.70 -9.07 -9.24
C ILE A 156 1.22 -10.35 -8.55
N LYS A 157 1.17 -11.44 -9.31
CA LYS A 157 1.09 -12.78 -8.73
C LYS A 157 2.48 -13.13 -8.20
N ASN A 158 2.55 -13.32 -6.87
CA ASN A 158 3.70 -13.88 -6.16
C ASN A 158 4.25 -15.12 -6.86
#